data_AF-A0A350EVQ9-F1
#
_entry.id   AF-A0A350EVQ9-F1
#
_cell.length_a   1.000
_cell.length_b   1.000
_cell.length_c   1.000
_cell.angle_alpha   90.00
_cell.angle_beta   90.00
_cell.angle_gamma   90.00
#
_symmetry.space_group_name_H-M   'P 1'
#
loop_
_entity.id
_entity.type
_entity.pdbx_description
1 polymer ?
#
loop_
_entity_poly.entity_id
_entity_poly.type
_entity_poly.pdbx_seq_one_letter_code
_entity_poly.pdbx_strand_id
1 'polypeptide(L)'
;MKKKLAIAAATLALCGAPAAHAAPVDIAFVVDQSISMGPEFAWIPTVIGQIDTALAAETVVDSVRYGLAGYMEGAGNEFTSSPPAPNVGEYVGLAYVDFTSVLTDVTNAATAAGADLRFSTERGYHAADWSRSGFSWDPAAVKVMILLTDGKQTAGQRDQQHRPRHDHQTGPHQAWFTEEVHQPADQPALHEGRHQAAEGEEISDRRFSEEIPLRDDAVREGRLKHETVVAR
;
A
#
# COMPACT_ATOMS: atom_id res chain seq x y z
N MET A 1 -39.72 2.82 64.95
CA MET A 1 -40.01 3.01 63.51
C MET A 1 -39.06 2.12 62.71
N LYS A 2 -39.53 1.39 61.68
CA LYS A 2 -38.68 0.47 60.89
C LYS A 2 -38.30 1.12 59.56
N LYS A 3 -37.05 1.58 59.42
CA LYS A 3 -36.52 2.10 58.13
C LYS A 3 -36.26 0.91 57.20
N LYS A 4 -36.90 0.87 56.03
CA LYS A 4 -36.59 -0.12 54.98
C LYS A 4 -35.38 0.37 54.20
N LEU A 5 -34.30 -0.40 54.18
CA LEU A 5 -33.13 -0.11 53.34
C LEU A 5 -33.43 -0.62 51.92
N ALA A 6 -33.52 0.30 50.94
CA ALA A 6 -33.71 -0.07 49.55
C ALA A 6 -32.34 -0.37 48.93
N ILE A 7 -32.09 -1.64 48.58
CA ILE A 7 -30.91 -2.03 47.82
C ILE A 7 -31.17 -1.62 46.36
N ALA A 8 -30.55 -0.53 45.93
CA ALA A 8 -30.55 -0.14 44.53
C ALA A 8 -29.67 -1.11 43.74
N ALA A 9 -30.28 -2.02 43.00
CA ALA A 9 -29.57 -2.85 42.03
C ALA A 9 -29.10 -1.95 40.88
N ALA A 10 -27.85 -1.50 40.96
CA ALA A 10 -27.21 -0.76 39.88
C ALA A 10 -26.92 -1.73 38.72
N THR A 11 -27.86 -1.80 37.77
CA THR A 11 -27.65 -2.52 36.52
C THR A 11 -26.53 -1.83 35.75
N LEU A 12 -25.31 -2.34 35.92
CA LEU A 12 -24.13 -1.86 35.21
C LEU A 12 -24.34 -2.17 33.72
N ALA A 13 -24.74 -1.15 32.95
CA ALA A 13 -24.87 -1.28 31.51
C ALA A 13 -23.49 -1.53 30.92
N LEU A 14 -23.25 -2.75 30.42
CA LEU A 14 -22.09 -3.01 29.58
C LEU A 14 -22.30 -2.19 28.30
N CYS A 15 -21.61 -1.05 28.22
CA CYS A 15 -21.33 -0.39 26.96
C CYS A 15 -20.50 -1.36 26.12
N GLY A 16 -21.16 -2.19 25.31
CA GLY A 16 -20.48 -3.06 24.36
C GLY A 16 -19.61 -2.19 23.47
N ALA A 17 -18.32 -2.47 23.43
CA ALA A 17 -17.45 -1.87 22.43
C ALA A 17 -18.05 -2.14 21.04
N PRO A 18 -18.05 -1.15 20.12
CA PRO A 18 -18.48 -1.41 18.76
C PRO A 18 -17.62 -2.56 18.22
N ALA A 19 -18.27 -3.61 17.69
CA ALA A 19 -17.56 -4.66 16.99
C ALA A 19 -16.77 -4.00 15.86
N ALA A 20 -15.47 -4.28 15.78
CA ALA A 20 -14.64 -3.80 14.68
C ALA A 20 -15.26 -4.30 13.37
N HIS A 21 -15.83 -3.38 12.60
CA HIS A 21 -16.44 -3.73 11.33
C HIS A 21 -15.30 -3.98 10.34
N ALA A 22 -15.37 -5.09 9.60
CA ALA A 22 -14.42 -5.36 8.56
C ALA A 22 -14.52 -4.25 7.49
N ALA A 23 -13.39 -3.74 7.03
CA ALA A 23 -13.33 -2.63 6.09
C ALA A 23 -12.83 -3.09 4.72
N PRO A 24 -13.32 -2.52 3.60
CA PRO A 24 -12.67 -2.69 2.31
C PRO A 24 -11.29 -2.02 2.32
N VAL A 25 -10.33 -2.59 1.59
CA VAL A 25 -8.96 -2.09 1.50
C VAL A 25 -8.57 -1.90 0.04
N ASP A 26 -8.10 -0.70 -0.30
CA ASP A 26 -7.55 -0.36 -1.61
C ASP A 26 -6.02 -0.30 -1.52
N ILE A 27 -5.31 -1.09 -2.33
CA ILE A 27 -3.84 -1.13 -2.36
C ILE A 27 -3.33 -0.79 -3.76
N ALA A 28 -2.78 0.42 -3.91
CA ALA A 28 -2.15 0.88 -5.13
C ALA A 28 -0.63 0.63 -5.09
N PHE A 29 -0.12 -0.18 -6.02
CA PHE A 29 1.31 -0.34 -6.27
C PHE A 29 1.76 0.71 -7.30
N VAL A 30 2.66 1.60 -6.91
CA VAL A 30 3.19 2.68 -7.74
C VAL A 30 4.66 2.38 -8.00
N VAL A 31 4.96 1.82 -9.16
CA VAL A 31 6.21 1.13 -9.45
C VAL A 31 7.05 1.90 -10.46
N ASP A 32 8.28 2.17 -10.09
CA ASP A 32 9.29 2.73 -10.98
C ASP A 32 9.56 1.76 -12.15
N GLN A 33 9.36 2.20 -13.39
CA GLN A 33 9.50 1.36 -14.59
C GLN A 33 10.88 1.56 -15.27
N SER A 34 11.87 2.04 -14.52
CA SER A 34 13.23 2.24 -15.00
C SER A 34 13.96 0.93 -15.34
N ILE A 35 14.99 1.01 -16.17
CA ILE A 35 15.84 -0.16 -16.50
C ILE A 35 16.59 -0.70 -15.26
N SER A 36 16.87 0.12 -14.23
CA SER A 36 17.52 -0.35 -13.00
C SER A 36 16.62 -1.27 -12.18
N MET A 37 15.31 -1.04 -12.17
CA MET A 37 14.28 -1.87 -11.52
C MET A 37 14.02 -3.23 -12.20
N GLY A 38 14.77 -3.60 -13.24
CA GLY A 38 14.59 -4.86 -13.97
C GLY A 38 14.64 -6.14 -13.10
N PRO A 39 15.57 -6.28 -12.14
CA PRO A 39 15.57 -7.39 -11.18
C PRO A 39 14.33 -7.42 -10.27
N GLU A 40 13.77 -6.25 -9.94
CA GLU A 40 12.67 -6.11 -8.98
C GLU A 40 11.35 -6.63 -9.55
N PHE A 41 11.07 -6.39 -10.84
CA PHE A 41 9.89 -6.95 -11.51
C PHE A 41 9.84 -8.49 -11.51
N ALA A 42 10.95 -9.18 -11.28
CA ALA A 42 10.95 -10.64 -11.13
C ALA A 42 10.36 -11.13 -9.80
N TRP A 43 10.31 -10.28 -8.75
CA TRP A 43 9.75 -10.63 -7.44
C TRP A 43 8.48 -9.87 -7.06
N ILE A 44 8.21 -8.70 -7.65
CA ILE A 44 7.01 -7.89 -7.37
C ILE A 44 5.70 -8.69 -7.47
N PRO A 45 5.44 -9.51 -8.52
CA PRO A 45 4.23 -10.34 -8.60
C PRO A 45 4.06 -11.31 -7.42
N THR A 46 5.17 -11.85 -6.90
CA THR A 46 5.16 -12.76 -5.74
C THR A 46 4.82 -12.02 -4.46
N VAL A 47 5.36 -10.82 -4.25
CA VAL A 47 5.06 -9.99 -3.07
C VAL A 47 3.60 -9.52 -3.08
N ILE A 48 3.05 -9.17 -4.24
CA ILE A 48 1.62 -8.85 -4.40
C ILE A 48 0.74 -10.04 -3.94
N GLY A 49 1.07 -11.27 -4.37
CA GLY A 49 0.35 -12.47 -3.93
C GLY A 49 0.55 -12.86 -2.46
N GLN A 50 1.69 -12.51 -1.86
CA GLN A 50 1.93 -12.69 -0.41
C GLN A 50 1.12 -11.71 0.43
N ILE A 51 0.99 -10.45 -0.02
CA ILE A 51 0.11 -9.44 0.61
C ILE A 51 -1.35 -9.90 0.57
N ASP A 52 -1.81 -10.41 -0.57
CA ASP A 52 -3.17 -10.94 -0.72
C ASP A 52 -3.44 -12.14 0.21
N THR A 53 -2.51 -13.11 0.24
CA THR A 53 -2.60 -14.28 1.13
C THR A 53 -2.64 -13.89 2.61
N ALA A 54 -1.92 -12.82 3.00
CA ALA A 54 -1.93 -12.32 4.38
C ALA A 54 -3.25 -11.60 4.72
N LEU A 55 -3.73 -10.69 3.85
CA LEU A 55 -4.96 -9.94 4.08
C LEU A 55 -6.20 -10.83 4.07
N ALA A 56 -6.21 -11.89 3.26
CA ALA A 56 -7.28 -12.89 3.25
C ALA A 56 -7.37 -13.73 4.55
N ALA A 57 -6.38 -13.63 5.45
CA ALA A 57 -6.42 -14.24 6.78
C ALA A 57 -6.90 -13.27 7.88
N GLU A 58 -6.99 -11.96 7.60
CA GLU A 58 -7.33 -10.93 8.59
C GLU A 58 -8.85 -10.74 8.70
N THR A 59 -9.40 -10.99 9.89
CA THR A 59 -10.87 -10.90 10.14
C THR A 59 -11.42 -9.47 10.18
N VAL A 60 -10.55 -8.46 10.02
CA VAL A 60 -10.88 -7.03 9.95
C VAL A 60 -10.88 -6.49 8.52
N VAL A 61 -10.64 -7.33 7.51
CA VAL A 61 -10.68 -7.00 6.09
C VAL A 61 -11.94 -7.61 5.47
N ASP A 62 -12.80 -6.78 4.89
CA ASP A 62 -14.04 -7.24 4.23
C ASP A 62 -13.76 -7.69 2.79
N SER A 63 -12.97 -6.89 2.09
CA SER A 63 -12.58 -7.11 0.70
C SER A 63 -11.29 -6.33 0.39
N VAL A 64 -10.52 -6.78 -0.59
CA VAL A 64 -9.32 -6.07 -1.07
C VAL A 64 -9.45 -5.79 -2.56
N ARG A 65 -9.04 -4.60 -2.99
CA ARG A 65 -8.86 -4.22 -4.39
C ARG A 65 -7.43 -3.76 -4.62
N TYR A 66 -6.88 -4.15 -5.75
CA TYR A 66 -5.49 -3.88 -6.13
C TYR A 66 -5.44 -3.01 -7.37
N GLY A 67 -4.57 -2.00 -7.34
CA GLY A 67 -4.25 -1.14 -8.48
C GLY A 67 -2.75 -1.16 -8.78
N LEU A 68 -2.38 -0.90 -10.03
CA LEU A 68 -1.00 -0.77 -10.47
C LEU A 68 -0.82 0.49 -11.32
N ALA A 69 0.23 1.24 -11.06
CA ALA A 69 0.74 2.27 -11.97
C ALA A 69 2.26 2.16 -12.10
N GLY A 70 2.75 1.92 -13.31
CA GLY A 70 4.14 2.19 -13.68
C GLY A 70 4.39 3.69 -13.75
N TYR A 71 5.59 4.17 -13.43
CA TYR A 71 5.94 5.58 -13.59
C TYR A 71 7.37 5.80 -14.08
N MET A 72 7.56 6.95 -14.73
CA MET A 72 8.84 7.55 -15.12
C MET A 72 8.71 9.09 -14.96
N GLU A 73 8.62 9.85 -16.06
CA GLU A 73 8.37 11.30 -16.04
C GLU A 73 6.91 11.70 -15.76
N GLY A 74 6.01 10.72 -15.84
CA GLY A 74 4.61 10.75 -15.44
C GLY A 74 4.19 9.34 -14.97
N ALA A 75 2.93 9.14 -14.62
CA ALA A 75 2.47 7.90 -13.98
C ALA A 75 1.18 7.30 -14.58
N GLY A 76 1.11 5.96 -14.60
CA GLY A 76 -0.06 5.19 -14.99
C GLY A 76 -0.65 5.63 -16.33
N ASN A 77 -1.88 6.14 -16.30
CA ASN A 77 -2.62 6.54 -17.50
C ASN A 77 -2.38 8.00 -17.97
N GLU A 78 -1.49 8.76 -17.32
CA GLU A 78 -1.29 10.21 -17.58
C GLU A 78 -1.03 10.54 -19.07
N PHE A 79 -0.34 9.66 -19.79
CA PHE A 79 0.00 9.84 -21.21
C PHE A 79 -0.89 9.06 -22.19
N THR A 80 -2.02 8.49 -21.76
CA THR A 80 -2.89 7.68 -22.64
C THR A 80 -3.84 8.50 -23.52
N SER A 81 -3.86 9.84 -23.39
CA SER A 81 -4.76 10.72 -24.15
C SER A 81 -4.01 11.67 -25.08
N SER A 82 -4.50 11.78 -26.33
CA SER A 82 -3.88 12.47 -27.48
C SER A 82 -2.65 11.77 -28.07
N PRO A 83 -2.36 11.93 -29.38
CA PRO A 83 -1.21 11.28 -30.01
C PRO A 83 0.10 11.77 -29.38
N PRO A 84 1.14 10.92 -29.26
CA PRO A 84 2.43 11.34 -28.73
C PRO A 84 2.96 12.50 -29.56
N ALA A 85 3.25 13.63 -28.89
CA ALA A 85 3.98 14.73 -29.53
C ALA A 85 5.30 14.17 -30.09
N PRO A 86 5.81 14.66 -31.23
CA PRO A 86 6.77 13.92 -32.07
C PRO A 86 8.14 13.60 -31.43
N ASN A 87 8.42 14.11 -30.23
CA ASN A 87 9.62 13.82 -29.43
C ASN A 87 9.30 13.12 -28.08
N VAL A 88 8.07 12.59 -27.92
CA VAL A 88 7.50 12.07 -26.65
C VAL A 88 7.03 10.61 -26.82
N GLY A 89 7.53 9.92 -27.86
CA GLY A 89 7.13 8.56 -28.23
C GLY A 89 7.57 7.43 -27.26
N GLU A 90 8.31 7.76 -26.20
CA GLU A 90 8.80 6.79 -25.21
C GLU A 90 7.84 6.62 -24.01
N TYR A 91 6.90 7.55 -23.81
CA TYR A 91 6.06 7.60 -22.60
C TYR A 91 4.69 6.90 -22.72
N VAL A 92 4.43 6.26 -23.87
CA VAL A 92 3.30 5.35 -24.03
C VAL A 92 3.72 3.97 -23.51
N GLY A 93 2.83 3.28 -22.78
CA GLY A 93 3.11 1.93 -22.25
C GLY A 93 3.66 1.89 -20.81
N LEU A 94 3.50 2.96 -20.02
CA LEU A 94 3.52 2.82 -18.57
C LEU A 94 2.38 1.86 -18.17
N ALA A 95 2.67 0.91 -17.27
CA ALA A 95 1.65 -0.03 -16.82
C ALA A 95 0.52 0.70 -16.07
N TYR A 96 -0.73 0.32 -16.32
CA TYR A 96 -1.87 0.82 -15.58
C TYR A 96 -2.97 -0.24 -15.43
N VAL A 97 -3.35 -0.50 -14.19
CA VAL A 97 -4.54 -1.30 -13.82
C VAL A 97 -5.25 -0.55 -12.72
N ASP A 98 -6.50 -0.14 -12.98
CA ASP A 98 -7.34 0.47 -11.95
C ASP A 98 -7.87 -0.59 -10.97
N PHE A 99 -8.41 -0.16 -9.82
CA PHE A 99 -8.76 -1.05 -8.71
C PHE A 99 -9.65 -2.24 -9.10
N THR A 100 -9.07 -3.43 -9.02
CA THR A 100 -9.72 -4.72 -9.31
C THR A 100 -9.50 -5.70 -8.16
N SER A 101 -10.47 -6.57 -7.90
CA SER A 101 -10.30 -7.76 -7.03
C SER A 101 -9.64 -8.93 -7.76
N VAL A 102 -9.39 -8.80 -9.08
CA VAL A 102 -8.75 -9.83 -9.91
C VAL A 102 -7.23 -9.68 -9.83
N LEU A 103 -6.63 -10.29 -8.81
CA LEU A 103 -5.18 -10.25 -8.52
C LEU A 103 -4.30 -10.61 -9.74
N THR A 104 -4.79 -11.49 -10.62
CA THR A 104 -4.08 -11.89 -11.85
C THR A 104 -3.89 -10.74 -12.83
N ASP A 105 -4.78 -9.75 -12.88
CA ASP A 105 -4.68 -8.65 -13.83
C ASP A 105 -3.53 -7.71 -13.43
N VAL A 106 -3.44 -7.40 -12.14
CA VAL A 106 -2.37 -6.59 -11.53
C VAL A 106 -1.01 -7.28 -11.65
N THR A 107 -0.93 -8.58 -11.36
CA THR A 107 0.33 -9.34 -11.44
C THR A 107 0.77 -9.61 -12.88
N ASN A 108 -0.16 -9.80 -13.82
CA ASN A 108 0.14 -9.84 -15.26
C ASN A 108 0.66 -8.47 -15.75
N ALA A 109 0.04 -7.37 -15.34
CA ALA A 109 0.48 -6.03 -15.74
C ALA A 109 1.86 -5.66 -15.16
N ALA A 110 2.16 -6.07 -13.92
CA ALA A 110 3.51 -5.94 -13.35
C ALA A 110 4.55 -6.77 -14.12
N THR A 111 4.19 -7.99 -14.52
CA THR A 111 5.05 -8.85 -15.36
C THR A 111 5.28 -8.23 -16.74
N ALA A 112 4.27 -7.59 -17.33
CA ALA A 112 4.39 -6.88 -18.59
C ALA A 112 5.26 -5.61 -18.47
N ALA A 113 5.13 -4.85 -17.37
CA ALA A 113 5.97 -3.69 -17.08
C ALA A 113 7.47 -4.07 -17.03
N GLY A 114 7.80 -5.19 -16.38
CA GLY A 114 9.15 -5.74 -16.32
C GLY A 114 9.75 -6.17 -17.66
N ALA A 115 8.91 -6.37 -18.68
CA ALA A 115 9.34 -6.64 -20.05
C ALA A 115 9.43 -5.37 -20.93
N ASP A 116 8.94 -4.23 -20.44
CA ASP A 116 8.82 -2.95 -21.17
C ASP A 116 9.41 -1.77 -20.37
N LEU A 117 10.61 -1.97 -19.83
CA LEU A 117 11.35 -0.99 -19.03
C LEU A 117 11.74 0.26 -19.86
N ARG A 118 12.05 1.38 -19.18
CA ARG A 118 12.28 2.70 -19.79
C ARG A 118 13.57 3.37 -19.34
N PHE A 119 14.12 4.27 -20.18
CA PHE A 119 15.29 5.08 -19.85
C PHE A 119 14.92 6.57 -19.81
N SER A 120 14.50 7.07 -18.64
CA SER A 120 14.12 8.48 -18.48
C SER A 120 14.21 8.95 -17.02
N THR A 121 13.80 10.19 -16.74
CA THR A 121 13.81 10.76 -15.38
C THR A 121 12.75 10.10 -14.50
N GLU A 122 13.17 9.47 -13.42
CA GLU A 122 12.29 8.97 -12.35
C GLU A 122 11.66 10.13 -11.58
N ARG A 123 10.33 10.14 -11.43
CA ARG A 123 9.59 11.19 -10.69
C ARG A 123 8.60 10.59 -9.69
N GLY A 124 9.08 9.82 -8.71
CA GLY A 124 8.23 9.17 -7.70
C GLY A 124 7.39 10.15 -6.86
N TYR A 125 7.91 11.36 -6.59
CA TYR A 125 7.14 12.44 -5.95
C TYR A 125 6.05 13.06 -6.84
N HIS A 126 6.06 12.82 -8.15
CA HIS A 126 4.96 13.16 -9.06
C HIS A 126 3.98 11.99 -9.14
N ALA A 127 4.49 10.76 -9.31
CA ALA A 127 3.67 9.55 -9.34
C ALA A 127 2.82 9.36 -8.08
N ALA A 128 3.39 9.62 -6.89
CA ALA A 128 2.69 9.59 -5.62
C ALA A 128 1.58 10.66 -5.49
N ASP A 129 1.73 11.81 -6.17
CA ASP A 129 0.74 12.90 -6.14
C ASP A 129 -0.38 12.65 -7.16
N TRP A 130 -0.02 12.21 -8.37
CA TRP A 130 -0.95 11.70 -9.40
C TRP A 130 -1.81 10.56 -8.84
N SER A 131 -1.22 9.62 -8.11
CA SER A 131 -1.92 8.44 -7.55
C SER A 131 -3.06 8.81 -6.60
N ARG A 132 -3.07 10.01 -6.02
CA ARG A 132 -4.17 10.50 -5.16
C ARG A 132 -5.52 10.61 -5.90
N SER A 133 -5.48 10.76 -7.23
CA SER A 133 -6.67 10.88 -8.09
C SER A 133 -6.58 10.04 -9.38
N GLY A 134 -5.46 9.35 -9.62
CA GLY A 134 -5.23 8.53 -10.81
C GLY A 134 -5.95 7.17 -10.81
N PHE A 135 -6.40 6.70 -9.63
CA PHE A 135 -7.15 5.46 -9.42
C PHE A 135 -8.57 5.72 -8.88
N SER A 136 -9.50 4.79 -9.10
CA SER A 136 -10.88 4.83 -8.58
C SER A 136 -11.00 4.38 -7.12
N TRP A 137 -10.29 5.10 -6.23
CA TRP A 137 -10.33 4.90 -4.78
C TRP A 137 -11.77 4.89 -4.24
N ASP A 138 -12.13 3.87 -3.47
CA ASP A 138 -13.43 3.80 -2.78
C ASP A 138 -13.39 4.77 -1.59
N PRO A 139 -14.33 5.73 -1.46
CA PRO A 139 -14.35 6.65 -0.32
C PRO A 139 -14.39 5.94 1.05
N ALA A 140 -15.02 4.77 1.15
CA ALA A 140 -15.14 3.98 2.38
C ALA A 140 -13.94 3.08 2.68
N ALA A 141 -13.08 2.78 1.69
CA ALA A 141 -11.94 1.88 1.89
C ALA A 141 -10.78 2.51 2.66
N VAL A 142 -10.01 1.67 3.37
CA VAL A 142 -8.66 1.98 3.84
C VAL A 142 -7.74 2.09 2.64
N LYS A 143 -6.99 3.18 2.52
CA LYS A 143 -6.23 3.54 1.31
C LYS A 143 -4.74 3.37 1.55
N VAL A 144 -4.12 2.43 0.85
CA VAL A 144 -2.69 2.10 0.96
C VAL A 144 -2.02 2.35 -0.38
N MET A 145 -0.94 3.12 -0.38
CA MET A 145 -0.11 3.36 -1.57
C MET A 145 1.31 2.88 -1.29
N ILE A 146 1.80 1.98 -2.13
CA ILE A 146 3.12 1.35 -2.02
C ILE A 146 3.99 1.85 -3.17
N LEU A 147 4.84 2.85 -2.89
CA LEU A 147 5.80 3.39 -3.85
C LEU A 147 7.06 2.51 -3.88
N LEU A 148 7.41 1.99 -5.06
CA LEU A 148 8.57 1.13 -5.30
C LEU A 148 9.55 1.82 -6.26
N THR A 149 10.84 1.85 -5.92
CA THR A 149 11.93 2.51 -6.66
C THR A 149 13.29 2.12 -6.06
N ASP A 150 14.34 2.01 -6.88
CA ASP A 150 15.74 1.98 -6.43
C ASP A 150 16.40 3.39 -6.47
N GLY A 151 15.73 4.32 -7.15
CA GLY A 151 16.15 5.70 -7.39
C GLY A 151 16.09 6.64 -6.17
N LYS A 152 17.00 7.61 -6.15
CA LYS A 152 17.01 8.68 -5.13
C LYS A 152 15.98 9.76 -5.47
N GLN A 153 14.79 9.62 -4.91
CA GLN A 153 13.72 10.61 -5.03
C GLN A 153 14.18 12.00 -4.54
N THR A 154 14.35 12.95 -5.46
CA THR A 154 14.85 14.29 -5.16
C THR A 154 13.72 15.31 -5.05
N ALA A 155 13.37 15.70 -3.82
CA ALA A 155 12.25 16.60 -3.53
C ALA A 155 12.33 17.98 -4.24
N GLY A 156 13.51 18.38 -4.70
CA GLY A 156 13.74 19.64 -5.43
C GLY A 156 13.35 19.64 -6.92
N GLN A 157 12.96 18.52 -7.54
CA GLN A 157 12.66 18.53 -8.98
C GLN A 157 11.42 19.36 -9.36
N ARG A 158 10.43 19.51 -8.46
CA ARG A 158 9.27 20.41 -8.65
C ARG A 158 9.69 21.88 -8.91
N ASP A 159 10.89 22.27 -8.44
CA ASP A 159 11.39 23.64 -8.51
C ASP A 159 12.28 23.92 -9.73
N GLN A 160 12.94 22.91 -10.31
CA GLN A 160 13.95 23.12 -11.36
C GLN A 160 13.37 23.28 -12.78
N GLN A 161 12.15 22.81 -13.04
CA GLN A 161 11.50 22.95 -14.36
C GLN A 161 10.70 24.27 -14.52
N HIS A 162 10.49 25.04 -13.43
CA HIS A 162 9.71 26.28 -13.46
C HIS A 162 10.44 27.53 -12.92
N ARG A 163 11.63 27.40 -12.31
CA ARG A 163 12.47 28.57 -12.03
C ARG A 163 13.16 29.03 -13.33
N PRO A 164 12.89 30.25 -13.85
CA PRO A 164 13.76 30.84 -14.87
C PRO A 164 15.18 30.98 -14.30
N ARG A 165 16.20 30.81 -15.14
CA ARG A 165 17.62 30.88 -14.72
C ARG A 165 17.94 32.24 -14.11
N HIS A 166 17.94 32.30 -12.78
CA HIS A 166 18.46 33.39 -11.97
C HIS A 166 19.41 32.85 -10.91
N ASP A 167 20.37 33.69 -10.52
CA ASP A 167 21.67 33.25 -10.03
C ASP A 167 21.68 32.76 -8.57
N HIS A 168 22.83 32.19 -8.16
CA HIS A 168 23.00 31.50 -6.89
C HIS A 168 22.61 32.32 -5.65
N GLN A 169 21.72 31.77 -4.82
CA GLN A 169 21.79 31.91 -3.36
C GLN A 169 21.37 30.61 -2.69
N THR A 170 22.18 30.15 -1.74
CA THR A 170 21.98 28.90 -1.00
C THR A 170 21.37 29.18 0.37
N GLY A 171 20.27 28.49 0.69
CA GLY A 171 19.63 28.49 2.01
C GLY A 171 19.32 27.05 2.47
N PRO A 172 19.30 26.76 3.78
CA PRO A 172 19.03 25.42 4.28
C PRO A 172 17.53 25.09 4.19
N HIS A 173 17.19 24.03 3.45
CA HIS A 173 15.82 23.51 3.39
C HIS A 173 15.57 22.49 4.50
N GLN A 174 14.48 22.66 5.26
CA GLN A 174 13.96 21.68 6.18
C GLN A 174 13.10 20.66 5.43
N ALA A 175 13.20 19.38 5.79
CA ALA A 175 12.28 18.35 5.30
C ALA A 175 10.96 18.43 6.08
N TRP A 176 9.85 18.33 5.37
CA TRP A 176 8.50 18.25 5.95
C TRP A 176 7.99 16.83 5.78
N PHE A 177 7.48 16.25 6.87
CA PHE A 177 6.80 14.97 6.90
C PHE A 177 5.37 15.24 7.39
N THR A 178 4.36 14.95 6.58
CA THR A 178 2.97 15.28 6.89
C THR A 178 2.15 14.00 6.96
N GLU A 179 1.97 13.48 8.18
CA GLU A 179 1.12 12.32 8.44
C GLU A 179 -0.34 12.79 8.61
N GLU A 180 -1.06 12.96 7.50
CA GLU A 180 -2.49 13.32 7.52
C GLU A 180 -3.36 12.10 7.93
N VAL A 181 -3.33 11.76 9.23
CA VAL A 181 -4.28 10.82 9.83
C VAL A 181 -5.68 11.43 9.78
N HIS A 182 -6.44 11.06 8.75
CA HIS A 182 -7.82 11.51 8.56
C HIS A 182 -8.74 10.88 9.62
N GLN A 183 -8.93 11.58 10.74
CA GLN A 183 -9.92 11.18 11.74
C GLN A 183 -11.34 11.28 11.14
N PRO A 184 -12.20 10.25 11.31
CA PRO A 184 -13.57 10.33 10.83
C PRO A 184 -14.34 11.40 11.62
N ALA A 185 -14.98 12.31 10.91
CA ALA A 185 -15.72 13.41 11.48
C ALA A 185 -17.10 12.97 12.00
N ASP A 186 -17.13 12.35 13.19
CA ASP A 186 -18.22 12.50 14.17
C ASP A 186 -17.87 11.80 15.51
N GLN A 187 -17.36 12.56 16.48
CA GLN A 187 -17.35 12.16 17.89
C GLN A 187 -17.75 13.34 18.78
N PRO A 188 -18.84 13.24 19.58
CA PRO A 188 -19.20 14.28 20.53
C PRO A 188 -18.22 14.28 21.72
N ALA A 189 -17.68 15.45 22.05
CA ALA A 189 -16.66 15.59 23.10
C ALA A 189 -17.20 15.15 24.48
N LEU A 190 -16.58 14.10 25.05
CA LEU A 190 -16.82 13.66 26.42
C LEU A 190 -15.80 14.26 27.39
N HIS A 191 -16.23 14.43 28.64
CA HIS A 191 -15.62 15.32 29.62
C HIS A 191 -14.52 14.61 30.44
N GLU A 192 -13.29 15.12 30.44
CA GLU A 192 -12.16 14.48 31.15
C GLU A 192 -12.32 14.48 32.68
N GLY A 193 -12.51 13.30 33.26
CA GLY A 193 -12.49 13.07 34.71
C GLY A 193 -11.14 12.54 35.19
N ARG A 194 -10.42 13.31 36.03
CA ARG A 194 -9.14 12.88 36.63
C ARG A 194 -9.32 11.76 37.67
N HIS A 195 -8.79 10.58 37.38
CA HIS A 195 -8.32 9.61 38.38
C HIS A 195 -6.93 9.12 37.93
N GLN A 196 -5.85 9.49 38.63
CA GLN A 196 -5.29 8.81 39.81
C GLN A 196 -4.72 7.42 39.49
N ALA A 197 -3.42 7.27 39.74
CA ALA A 197 -2.64 6.08 39.41
C ALA A 197 -2.80 4.96 40.45
N ALA A 198 -2.50 3.73 40.02
CA ALA A 198 -2.22 2.57 40.84
C ALA A 198 -0.97 1.86 40.31
N GLU A 199 -0.28 1.10 41.17
CA GLU A 199 1.06 0.54 40.93
C GLU A 199 1.02 -1.00 40.77
N GLY A 200 2.03 -1.57 40.11
CA GLY A 200 2.22 -3.03 39.94
C GLY A 200 1.55 -3.62 38.68
N GLU A 201 2.07 -4.68 38.05
CA GLU A 201 3.11 -5.65 38.48
C GLU A 201 4.24 -5.84 37.45
N GLU A 202 5.40 -6.33 37.93
CA GLU A 202 6.57 -6.68 37.13
C GLU A 202 6.52 -8.18 36.73
N ILE A 203 6.23 -8.49 35.47
CA ILE A 203 6.14 -9.88 34.99
C ILE A 203 7.42 -10.29 34.25
N SER A 204 8.13 -11.23 34.87
CA SER A 204 9.42 -11.82 34.48
C SER A 204 9.54 -12.27 33.01
N ASP A 205 10.69 -11.91 32.44
CA ASP A 205 11.43 -12.59 31.35
C ASP A 205 11.03 -14.06 31.15
N ARG A 206 10.55 -14.40 29.94
CA ARG A 206 10.43 -15.77 29.42
C ARG A 206 10.96 -15.85 28.01
N ARG A 207 12.22 -16.26 27.88
CA ARG A 207 12.83 -16.63 26.60
C ARG A 207 12.25 -17.95 26.14
N PHE A 208 11.44 -17.91 25.08
CA PHE A 208 11.20 -19.10 24.28
C PHE A 208 12.35 -19.25 23.27
N SER A 209 12.96 -20.42 23.27
CA SER A 209 13.98 -20.83 22.31
C SER A 209 13.62 -22.23 21.86
N GLU A 210 12.74 -22.32 20.87
CA GLU A 210 12.41 -23.59 20.21
C GLU A 210 13.34 -23.77 19.01
N GLU A 211 14.17 -24.81 19.08
CA GLU A 211 14.98 -25.26 17.96
C GLU A 211 14.06 -25.93 16.94
N ILE A 212 13.95 -25.36 15.73
CA ILE A 212 13.22 -25.99 14.62
C ILE A 212 14.12 -27.09 14.02
N PRO A 213 13.76 -28.38 14.10
CA PRO A 213 14.55 -29.44 13.50
C PRO A 213 14.40 -29.40 11.97
N LEU A 214 15.50 -29.12 11.27
CA LEU A 214 15.58 -29.28 9.82
C LEU A 214 15.27 -30.74 9.44
N ARG A 215 14.30 -30.93 8.54
CA ARG A 215 14.05 -32.22 7.88
C ARG A 215 14.49 -32.15 6.42
N ASP A 216 15.62 -32.76 6.14
CA ASP A 216 15.94 -33.25 4.79
C ASP A 216 15.01 -34.42 4.46
N ASP A 217 14.04 -34.21 3.57
CA ASP A 217 13.22 -35.30 3.00
C ASP A 217 13.17 -35.19 1.46
N ALA A 218 14.18 -35.82 0.87
CA ALA A 218 14.35 -36.30 -0.51
C ALA A 218 13.34 -35.87 -1.60
N VAL A 219 13.91 -35.21 -2.62
CA VAL A 219 13.54 -35.30 -4.04
C VAL A 219 12.95 -36.67 -4.41
N ARG A 220 11.77 -36.67 -5.06
CA ARG A 220 11.33 -37.82 -5.87
C ARG A 220 10.57 -37.40 -7.12
N GLU A 221 10.95 -37.98 -8.26
CA GLU A 221 10.52 -37.56 -9.58
C GLU A 221 9.04 -37.89 -9.87
N GLY A 222 8.28 -36.90 -10.35
CA GLY A 222 6.82 -36.97 -10.54
C GLY A 222 6.34 -36.73 -11.98
N ARG A 223 7.02 -37.35 -12.96
CA ARG A 223 6.74 -37.34 -14.41
C ARG A 223 5.26 -37.06 -14.78
N LEU A 224 4.98 -35.86 -15.32
CA LEU A 224 3.79 -35.59 -16.14
C LEU A 224 4.22 -35.18 -17.56
N LYS A 225 3.71 -35.92 -18.56
CA LYS A 225 3.77 -35.55 -19.98
C LYS A 225 2.42 -34.99 -20.40
N HIS A 226 2.39 -33.88 -21.13
CA HIS A 226 1.24 -33.45 -21.92
C HIS A 226 1.68 -32.95 -23.31
N GLU A 227 1.91 -33.92 -24.19
CA GLU A 227 1.57 -33.86 -25.62
C GLU A 227 0.08 -34.30 -25.72
N THR A 228 -0.79 -33.96 -26.66
CA THR A 228 -0.77 -33.19 -27.94
C THR A 228 -2.15 -32.45 -28.04
N VAL A 229 -2.67 -31.81 -29.11
CA VAL A 229 -2.47 -31.80 -30.57
C VAL A 229 -2.64 -30.35 -31.10
N VAL A 230 -2.33 -30.07 -32.37
CA VAL A 230 -2.50 -28.76 -33.03
C VAL A 230 -3.68 -28.77 -34.03
N ALA A 231 -4.45 -27.67 -34.03
CA ALA A 231 -5.33 -27.09 -35.07
C ALA A 231 -6.28 -27.99 -35.91
N ARG A 232 -7.55 -27.57 -35.98
CA ARG A 232 -8.09 -26.87 -37.16
C ARG A 232 -9.20 -25.90 -36.78
#